data_AF-A0A090S0F7-F1
#
_entry.id   AF-A0A090S0F7-F1
#
_cell.length_a   1.000
_cell.length_b   1.000
_cell.length_c   1.000
_cell.angle_alpha   90.00
_cell.angle_beta   90.00
_cell.angle_gamma   90.00
#
_symmetry.space_group_name_H-M   'P 1'
#
loop_
_entity.id
_entity.type
_entity.pdbx_description
1 polymer ?
#
loop_
_entity_poly.entity_id
_entity_poly.type
_entity_poly.pdbx_seq_one_letter_code
_entity_poly.pdbx_strand_id
1 'polypeptide(L)'
;MAKAIEAAQEGGTVAHWRKNVFGVLKYSVGEIFDQIDLNQRVMDEQQQSVKLQIAELLNKDWRDAINNCETLLSETSATLRELQDTLQAAGDELQTQILDIQEIVYGDDELEFVGEALFGLQMKLDRIISWGQQAIDLWIGYDRHVHKFIRTAIDMDQNRAFSQRLSQSVTDYFDSPWYLTYADAEKLTDLRDEALVLRNDEVTGAVPLEVEYEEFEQVNDELAERIGDMLKVHKEQGAPIDLGLVLRDYLASHPHTHHFDLARIVVDQAVRLGYSQSDYSAIQPDWQAINDFGAKVQANVIDKY
;
A
#
# COMPACT_ATOMS: atom_id res chain seq x y z
N MET A 1 34.00 -9.30 34.37
CA MET A 1 33.46 -10.22 33.34
C MET A 1 34.49 -11.23 32.86
N ALA A 2 35.67 -10.84 32.34
CA ALA A 2 36.70 -11.78 31.86
C ALA A 2 36.95 -13.02 32.76
N LYS A 3 37.14 -12.84 34.08
CA LYS A 3 37.31 -13.96 35.03
C LYS A 3 36.12 -14.91 35.13
N ALA A 4 34.90 -14.40 34.94
CA ALA A 4 33.69 -15.22 34.95
C ALA A 4 33.55 -16.01 33.65
N ILE A 5 34.04 -15.47 32.53
CA ILE A 5 34.08 -16.17 31.23
C ILE A 5 35.09 -17.32 31.29
N GLU A 6 36.31 -17.06 31.76
CA GLU A 6 37.34 -18.10 31.94
C GLU A 6 36.81 -19.22 32.84
N ALA A 7 36.20 -18.86 33.98
CA ALA A 7 35.61 -19.84 34.89
C ALA A 7 34.41 -20.59 34.29
N ALA A 8 33.65 -19.98 33.39
CA ALA A 8 32.55 -20.61 32.66
C ALA A 8 33.07 -21.60 31.61
N GLN A 9 34.14 -21.25 30.90
CA GLN A 9 34.80 -22.12 29.90
C GLN A 9 35.47 -23.34 30.53
N GLU A 10 36.03 -23.20 31.73
CA GLU A 10 36.58 -24.33 32.51
C GLU A 10 35.49 -25.32 32.96
N GLY A 11 34.24 -24.87 33.04
CA GLY A 11 33.09 -25.66 33.47
C GLY A 11 33.27 -26.22 34.89
N GLY A 12 32.60 -27.33 35.18
CA GLY A 12 32.75 -28.06 36.44
C GLY A 12 31.44 -28.19 37.23
N THR A 13 31.56 -28.37 38.54
CA THR A 13 30.40 -28.63 39.41
C THR A 13 29.54 -27.38 39.62
N VAL A 14 28.26 -27.57 39.99
CA VAL A 14 27.35 -26.47 40.34
C VAL A 14 27.93 -25.54 41.42
N ALA A 15 28.75 -26.05 42.34
CA ALA A 15 29.42 -25.23 43.35
C ALA A 15 30.48 -24.28 42.76
N HIS A 16 31.19 -24.71 41.70
CA HIS A 16 32.11 -23.86 40.95
C HIS A 16 31.36 -22.73 40.24
N TRP A 17 30.28 -23.06 39.53
CA TRP A 17 29.41 -22.08 38.86
C TRP A 17 28.82 -21.06 39.83
N ARG A 18 28.31 -21.51 40.98
CA ARG A 18 27.78 -20.61 42.03
C ARG A 18 28.82 -19.61 42.54
N LYS A 19 30.04 -20.06 42.76
CA LYS A 19 31.08 -19.24 43.38
C LYS A 19 31.77 -18.33 42.37
N ASN A 20 32.20 -18.88 41.24
CA ASN A 20 33.15 -18.24 40.34
C ASN A 20 32.48 -17.52 39.16
N VAL A 21 31.27 -17.93 38.78
CA VAL A 21 30.50 -17.29 37.70
C VAL A 21 29.38 -16.45 38.31
N PHE A 22 28.39 -17.07 38.95
CA PHE A 22 27.23 -16.36 39.51
C PHE A 22 27.61 -15.34 40.59
N GLY A 23 28.54 -15.68 41.50
CA GLY A 23 29.01 -14.75 42.51
C GLY A 23 29.60 -13.47 41.92
N VAL A 24 30.36 -13.59 40.83
CA VAL A 24 30.94 -12.44 40.11
C VAL A 24 29.85 -11.65 39.39
N LEU A 25 28.95 -12.32 38.68
CA LEU A 25 27.84 -11.67 37.97
C LEU A 25 26.94 -10.88 38.93
N LYS A 26 26.55 -11.50 40.04
CA LYS A 26 25.59 -10.91 40.99
C LYS A 26 26.19 -9.81 41.85
N TYR A 27 27.34 -10.07 42.49
CA TYR A 27 27.88 -9.18 43.53
C TYR A 27 28.96 -8.22 43.05
N SER A 28 29.46 -8.40 41.83
CA SER A 28 30.42 -7.47 41.25
C SER A 28 29.84 -6.76 40.04
N VAL A 29 29.44 -7.51 39.00
CA VAL A 29 28.94 -6.89 37.76
C VAL A 29 27.60 -6.21 37.98
N GLY A 30 26.68 -6.86 38.70
CA GLY A 30 25.38 -6.31 39.08
C GLY A 30 25.49 -5.01 39.88
N GLU A 31 26.35 -4.97 40.90
CA GLU A 31 26.58 -3.77 41.72
C GLU A 31 27.21 -2.62 40.90
N ILE A 32 28.14 -2.93 39.98
CA ILE A 32 28.71 -1.91 39.09
C ILE A 32 27.63 -1.31 38.18
N PHE A 33 26.74 -2.14 37.63
CA PHE A 33 25.63 -1.65 36.79
C PHE A 33 24.66 -0.79 37.60
N ASP A 34 24.35 -1.17 38.84
CA ASP A 34 23.50 -0.37 39.73
C ASP A 34 24.16 0.97 40.10
N GLN A 35 25.48 0.99 40.28
CA GLN A 35 26.22 2.23 40.48
C GLN A 35 26.23 3.13 39.24
N ILE A 36 26.31 2.55 38.04
CA ILE A 36 26.22 3.30 36.78
C ILE A 36 24.82 3.91 36.65
N ASP A 37 23.74 3.14 36.88
CA ASP A 37 22.35 3.66 36.86
C ASP A 37 22.18 4.82 37.88
N LEU A 38 22.75 4.69 39.08
CA LEU A 38 22.70 5.76 40.07
C LEU A 38 23.43 7.03 39.58
N ASN A 39 24.62 6.89 38.99
CA ASN A 39 25.37 8.01 38.45
C ASN A 39 24.62 8.69 37.29
N GLN A 40 23.91 7.93 36.45
CA GLN A 40 23.06 8.48 35.39
C GLN A 40 21.92 9.32 35.96
N ARG A 41 21.30 8.91 37.06
CA ARG A 41 20.28 9.73 37.74
C ARG A 41 20.85 11.01 38.34
N VAL A 42 22.07 10.96 38.88
CA VAL A 42 22.77 12.17 39.33
C VAL A 42 23.03 13.12 38.15
N MET A 43 23.33 12.57 36.97
CA MET A 43 23.46 13.37 35.75
C MET A 43 22.12 14.02 35.33
N ASP A 44 20.99 13.33 35.47
CA ASP A 44 19.66 13.93 35.25
C ASP A 44 19.41 15.11 36.20
N GLU A 45 19.76 14.97 37.49
CA GLU A 45 19.67 16.07 38.46
C GLU A 45 20.57 17.25 38.10
N GLN A 46 21.79 16.97 37.63
CA GLN A 46 22.72 17.99 37.14
C GLN A 46 22.16 18.71 35.92
N GLN A 47 21.62 18.01 34.92
CA GLN A 47 20.95 18.62 33.77
C GLN A 47 19.82 19.54 34.22
N GLN A 48 19.00 19.10 35.18
CA GLN A 48 17.90 19.91 35.71
C GLN A 48 18.42 21.16 36.43
N SER A 49 19.50 21.05 37.20
CA SER A 49 20.17 22.19 37.83
C SER A 49 20.66 23.19 36.78
N VAL A 50 21.29 22.73 35.69
CA VAL A 50 21.74 23.60 34.59
C VAL A 50 20.55 24.32 33.93
N LYS A 51 19.42 23.64 33.70
CA LYS A 51 18.20 24.27 33.17
C LYS A 51 17.69 25.41 34.07
N LEU A 52 17.72 25.20 35.39
CA LEU A 52 17.33 26.23 36.36
C LEU A 52 18.31 27.41 36.36
N GLN A 53 19.62 27.14 36.29
CA GLN A 53 20.64 28.18 36.19
C GLN A 53 20.47 29.02 34.92
N ILE A 54 20.23 28.39 33.77
CA ILE A 54 19.93 29.08 32.51
C ILE A 54 18.69 29.96 32.65
N ALA A 55 17.61 29.44 33.25
CA ALA A 55 16.39 30.21 33.45
C ALA A 55 16.62 31.43 34.36
N GLU A 56 17.40 31.28 35.43
CA GLU A 56 17.74 32.39 36.33
C GLU A 56 18.63 33.44 35.67
N LEU A 57 19.64 32.99 34.90
CA LEU A 57 20.53 33.85 34.13
C LEU A 57 19.75 34.68 33.11
N LEU A 58 18.84 34.04 32.35
CA LEU A 58 17.99 34.71 31.38
C LEU A 58 16.96 35.64 32.03
N ASN A 59 16.58 35.43 33.30
CA ASN A 59 15.67 36.31 34.03
C ASN A 59 16.37 37.54 34.63
N LYS A 60 17.64 37.46 35.01
CA LYS A 60 18.40 38.62 35.52
C LYS A 60 18.85 39.53 34.37
N ASP A 61 19.90 39.12 33.65
CA ASP A 61 20.58 39.96 32.65
C ASP A 61 20.81 39.19 31.35
N TRP A 62 19.75 39.07 30.56
CA TRP A 62 19.74 38.20 29.39
C TRP A 62 20.82 38.46 28.32
N ARG A 63 21.35 39.68 28.18
CA ARG A 63 22.37 40.01 27.17
C ARG A 63 23.72 39.41 27.53
N ASP A 64 24.17 39.65 28.75
CA ASP A 64 25.43 39.11 29.26
C ASP A 64 25.30 37.61 29.59
N ALA A 65 24.07 37.15 29.84
CA ALA A 65 23.75 35.75 30.10
C ALA A 65 23.78 34.84 28.87
N ILE A 66 23.61 35.33 27.63
CA ILE A 66 23.58 34.47 26.43
C ILE A 66 24.87 33.65 26.32
N ASN A 67 26.04 34.28 26.41
CA ASN A 67 27.34 33.59 26.32
C ASN A 67 27.52 32.55 27.44
N ASN A 68 27.06 32.87 28.65
CA ASN A 68 27.10 31.94 29.79
C ASN A 68 26.15 30.75 29.58
N CYS A 69 24.96 30.99 29.03
CA CYS A 69 24.00 29.93 28.71
C CYS A 69 24.53 29.02 27.61
N GLU A 70 25.12 29.57 26.55
CA GLU A 70 25.74 28.80 25.46
C GLU A 70 26.89 27.92 25.99
N THR A 71 27.68 28.45 26.92
CA THR A 71 28.76 27.69 27.56
C THR A 71 28.21 26.52 28.38
N LEU A 72 27.22 26.77 29.25
CA LEU A 72 26.56 25.72 30.04
C LEU A 72 25.90 24.65 29.16
N LEU A 73 25.26 25.06 28.06
CA LEU A 73 24.63 24.15 27.09
C LEU A 73 25.67 23.29 26.38
N SER A 74 26.77 23.90 25.92
CA SER A 74 27.85 23.21 25.21
C SER A 74 28.60 22.23 26.12
N GLU A 75 28.97 22.66 27.33
CA GLU A 75 29.65 21.82 28.32
C GLU A 75 28.80 20.60 28.68
N THR A 76 27.53 20.80 28.99
CA THR A 76 26.61 19.69 29.32
C THR A 76 26.42 18.74 28.12
N SER A 77 26.33 19.29 26.90
CA SER A 77 26.24 18.48 25.68
C SER A 77 27.49 17.62 25.47
N ALA A 78 28.67 18.19 25.70
CA ALA A 78 29.94 17.47 25.59
C ALA A 78 30.03 16.35 26.64
N THR A 79 29.70 16.64 27.90
CA THR A 79 29.69 15.62 28.97
C THR A 79 28.75 14.46 28.65
N LEU A 80 27.53 14.73 28.16
CA LEU A 80 26.58 13.66 27.81
C LEU A 80 27.10 12.80 26.66
N ARG A 81 27.72 13.42 25.64
CA ARG A 81 28.28 12.70 24.51
C ARG A 81 29.46 11.83 24.92
N GLU A 82 30.40 12.36 25.70
CA GLU A 82 31.54 11.59 26.21
C GLU A 82 31.10 10.38 27.06
N LEU A 83 30.08 10.57 27.91
CA LEU A 83 29.49 9.48 28.69
C LEU A 83 28.84 8.42 27.80
N GLN A 84 28.06 8.83 26.80
CA GLN A 84 27.41 7.89 25.87
C GLN A 84 28.42 7.12 25.02
N ASP A 85 29.45 7.79 24.49
CA ASP A 85 30.49 7.15 23.68
C ASP A 85 31.24 6.10 24.51
N THR A 86 31.52 6.41 25.78
CA THR A 86 32.16 5.46 26.72
C THR A 86 31.25 4.27 27.03
N LEU A 87 29.96 4.52 27.28
CA LEU A 87 28.96 3.49 27.57
C LEU A 87 28.70 2.57 26.37
N GLN A 88 28.64 3.12 25.16
CA GLN A 88 28.43 2.34 23.95
C GLN A 88 29.63 1.43 23.68
N ALA A 89 30.85 1.96 23.76
CA ALA A 89 32.07 1.20 23.50
C ALA A 89 32.25 0.04 24.50
N ALA A 90 32.04 0.29 25.80
CA ALA A 90 32.13 -0.75 26.82
C ALA A 90 30.91 -1.69 26.82
N GLY A 91 29.74 -1.17 26.43
CA GLY A 91 28.48 -1.91 26.39
C GLY A 91 28.50 -3.04 25.37
N ASP A 92 28.98 -2.78 24.16
CA ASP A 92 29.08 -3.81 23.11
C ASP A 92 30.01 -4.97 23.54
N GLU A 93 31.15 -4.65 24.16
CA GLU A 93 32.08 -5.66 24.68
C GLU A 93 31.44 -6.49 25.81
N LEU A 94 30.77 -5.84 26.77
CA LEU A 94 30.09 -6.52 27.87
C LEU A 94 28.94 -7.39 27.37
N GLN A 95 28.20 -6.95 26.35
CA GLN A 95 27.09 -7.70 25.77
C GLN A 95 27.60 -8.98 25.09
N THR A 96 28.69 -8.92 24.32
CA THR A 96 29.34 -10.11 23.76
C THR A 96 29.74 -11.08 24.88
N GLN A 97 30.39 -10.57 25.93
CA GLN A 97 30.83 -11.39 27.07
C GLN A 97 29.68 -12.05 27.83
N ILE A 98 28.51 -11.40 27.91
CA ILE A 98 27.31 -12.00 28.51
C ILE A 98 26.75 -13.12 27.60
N LEU A 99 26.69 -12.88 26.29
CA LEU A 99 26.23 -13.85 25.31
C LEU A 99 27.11 -15.12 25.29
N ASP A 100 28.43 -14.96 25.38
CA ASP A 100 29.37 -16.08 25.44
C ASP A 100 29.08 -17.00 26.63
N ILE A 101 28.77 -16.44 27.81
CA ILE A 101 28.43 -17.25 28.99
C ILE A 101 27.03 -17.86 28.83
N GLN A 102 26.07 -17.14 28.22
CA GLN A 102 24.73 -17.68 27.97
C GLN A 102 24.77 -18.88 27.03
N GLU A 103 25.62 -18.88 26.01
CA GLU A 103 25.79 -20.01 25.09
C GLU A 103 26.28 -21.26 25.83
N ILE A 104 27.21 -21.09 26.78
CA ILE A 104 27.74 -22.21 27.58
C ILE A 104 26.65 -22.77 28.53
N VAL A 105 25.82 -21.90 29.09
CA VAL A 105 24.74 -22.29 30.04
C VAL A 105 23.50 -22.83 29.30
N TYR A 106 23.43 -22.68 27.98
CA TYR A 106 22.24 -23.02 27.20
C TYR A 106 21.91 -24.52 27.26
N GLY A 107 20.70 -24.84 27.73
CA GLY A 107 20.18 -26.21 27.79
C GLY A 107 20.62 -27.02 29.02
N ASP A 108 21.28 -26.40 30.00
CA ASP A 108 21.59 -27.01 31.30
C ASP A 108 20.64 -26.52 32.40
N ASP A 109 19.69 -27.38 32.78
CA ASP A 109 18.67 -27.09 33.81
C ASP A 109 19.31 -26.81 35.19
N GLU A 110 20.49 -27.35 35.51
CA GLU A 110 21.15 -27.11 36.81
C GLU A 110 21.73 -25.69 36.92
N LEU A 111 21.89 -24.99 35.79
CA LEU A 111 22.51 -23.67 35.67
C LEU A 111 21.52 -22.54 35.38
N GLU A 112 20.21 -22.81 35.46
CA GLU A 112 19.14 -21.82 35.22
C GLU A 112 19.35 -20.50 36.00
N PHE A 113 19.79 -20.58 37.26
CA PHE A 113 20.07 -19.42 38.10
C PHE A 113 21.17 -18.48 37.53
N VAL A 114 22.11 -19.01 36.74
CA VAL A 114 23.12 -18.22 36.02
C VAL A 114 22.49 -17.56 34.81
N GLY A 115 21.66 -18.30 34.06
CA GLY A 115 20.90 -17.79 32.92
C GLY A 115 20.01 -16.61 33.31
N GLU A 116 19.26 -16.72 34.41
CA GLU A 116 18.44 -15.64 34.96
C GLU A 116 19.27 -14.40 35.32
N ALA A 117 20.44 -14.59 35.93
CA ALA A 117 21.34 -13.50 36.28
C ALA A 117 21.90 -12.79 35.04
N LEU A 118 22.30 -13.55 34.02
CA LEU A 118 22.79 -13.01 32.74
C LEU A 118 21.71 -12.22 32.02
N PHE A 119 20.48 -12.75 31.96
CA PHE A 119 19.34 -12.05 31.39
C PHE A 119 19.04 -10.73 32.14
N GLY A 120 19.06 -10.76 33.47
CA GLY A 120 18.90 -9.55 34.27
C GLY A 120 19.98 -8.50 34.02
N LEU A 121 21.23 -8.92 33.80
CA LEU A 121 22.33 -8.02 33.45
C LEU A 121 22.17 -7.44 32.04
N GLN A 122 21.72 -8.21 31.05
CA GLN A 122 21.44 -7.71 29.69
C GLN A 122 20.36 -6.63 29.73
N MET A 123 19.24 -6.90 30.39
CA MET A 123 18.14 -5.93 30.50
C MET A 123 18.58 -4.63 31.20
N LYS A 124 19.45 -4.72 32.21
CA LYS A 124 20.05 -3.54 32.84
C LYS A 124 20.97 -2.78 31.90
N LEU A 125 21.85 -3.48 31.17
CA LEU A 125 22.78 -2.88 30.21
C LEU A 125 22.04 -2.16 29.08
N ASP A 126 21.03 -2.81 28.49
CA ASP A 126 20.20 -2.22 27.44
C ASP A 126 19.51 -0.95 27.93
N ARG A 127 19.00 -0.95 29.17
CA ARG A 127 18.40 0.22 29.80
C ARG A 127 19.40 1.36 29.99
N ILE A 128 20.60 1.06 30.49
CA ILE A 128 21.68 2.05 30.71
C ILE A 128 22.08 2.73 29.41
N ILE A 129 22.24 1.95 28.33
CA ILE A 129 22.62 2.48 27.00
C ILE A 129 21.47 3.27 26.38
N SER A 130 20.24 2.77 26.49
CA SER A 130 19.04 3.43 25.94
C SER A 130 18.77 4.78 26.61
N TRP A 131 18.94 4.88 27.94
CA TRP A 131 18.79 6.15 28.65
C TRP A 131 19.75 7.22 28.12
N GLY A 132 21.01 6.87 27.87
CA GLY A 132 22.01 7.88 27.50
C GLY A 132 21.75 8.50 26.13
N GLN A 133 21.28 7.71 25.15
CA GLN A 133 20.80 8.26 23.87
C GLN A 133 19.58 9.15 24.05
N GLN A 134 18.59 8.72 24.84
CA GLN A 134 17.38 9.50 25.11
C GLN A 134 17.71 10.83 25.81
N ALA A 135 18.65 10.83 26.76
CA ALA A 135 19.09 12.02 27.47
C ALA A 135 19.74 13.05 26.52
N ILE A 136 20.55 12.59 25.57
CA ILE A 136 21.13 13.44 24.52
C ILE A 136 20.03 14.06 23.64
N ASP A 137 19.07 13.27 23.18
CA ASP A 137 18.00 13.76 22.31
C ASP A 137 17.11 14.80 23.01
N LEU A 138 16.77 14.56 24.28
CA LEU A 138 16.05 15.52 25.12
C LEU A 138 16.87 16.80 25.35
N TRP A 139 18.19 16.68 25.53
CA TRP A 139 19.07 17.83 25.71
C TRP A 139 19.19 18.66 24.43
N ILE A 140 19.32 18.03 23.26
CA ILE A 140 19.30 18.71 21.95
C ILE A 140 17.96 19.43 21.74
N GLY A 141 16.85 18.80 22.15
CA GLY A 141 15.53 19.43 22.12
C GLY A 141 15.48 20.70 22.98
N TYR A 142 16.03 20.63 24.19
CA TYR A 142 16.13 21.77 25.10
C TYR A 142 17.05 22.87 24.55
N ASP A 143 18.23 22.52 24.04
CA ASP A 143 19.17 23.46 23.41
C ASP A 143 18.50 24.24 22.27
N ARG A 144 17.82 23.54 21.35
CA ARG A 144 17.08 24.18 20.25
C ARG A 144 15.97 25.09 20.77
N HIS A 145 15.28 24.69 21.83
CA HIS A 145 14.25 25.50 22.46
C HIS A 145 14.84 26.80 23.06
N VAL A 146 15.98 26.72 23.74
CA VAL A 146 16.67 27.91 24.28
C VAL A 146 17.09 28.85 23.15
N HIS A 147 17.71 28.35 22.08
CA HIS A 147 18.07 29.17 20.93
C HIS A 147 16.86 29.82 20.23
N LYS A 148 15.75 29.08 20.12
CA LYS A 148 14.50 29.64 19.60
C LYS A 148 13.96 30.74 20.53
N PHE A 149 14.03 30.53 21.85
CA PHE A 149 13.61 31.52 22.83
C PHE A 149 14.47 32.79 22.75
N ILE A 150 15.81 32.66 22.64
CA ILE A 150 16.71 33.81 22.42
C ILE A 150 16.27 34.58 21.16
N ARG A 151 16.08 33.89 20.04
CA ARG A 151 15.70 34.55 18.77
C ARG A 151 14.32 35.21 18.80
N THR A 152 13.34 34.61 19.48
CA THR A 152 11.94 35.06 19.43
C THR A 152 11.58 36.02 20.57
N ALA A 153 12.04 35.75 21.79
CA ALA A 153 11.70 36.57 22.95
C ALA A 153 12.77 37.63 23.23
N ILE A 154 14.06 37.32 23.00
CA ILE A 154 15.17 38.18 23.39
C ILE A 154 15.56 39.17 22.31
N ASP A 155 15.85 38.67 21.11
CA ASP A 155 16.25 39.52 20.00
C ASP A 155 15.14 40.50 19.60
N MET A 156 13.87 40.11 19.75
CA MET A 156 12.71 40.96 19.43
C MET A 156 12.41 42.02 20.50
N ASP A 157 12.80 41.81 21.76
CA ASP A 157 12.48 42.72 22.88
C ASP A 157 13.72 43.15 23.67
N GLN A 158 14.85 43.47 23.02
CA GLN A 158 16.19 43.64 23.64
C GLN A 158 16.33 44.45 24.96
N ASN A 159 15.36 45.28 25.35
CA ASN A 159 15.32 46.02 26.61
C ASN A 159 14.21 45.57 27.59
N ARG A 160 13.53 44.45 27.32
CA ARG A 160 12.34 43.91 28.03
C ARG A 160 11.15 44.87 28.13
N ALA A 161 11.12 45.90 27.30
CA ALA A 161 10.11 46.94 27.38
C ALA A 161 8.74 46.41 26.95
N PHE A 162 8.68 45.53 25.95
CA PHE A 162 7.43 44.93 25.50
C PHE A 162 6.87 43.99 26.57
N SER A 163 7.70 43.08 27.09
CA SER A 163 7.29 42.09 28.10
C SER A 163 6.80 42.74 29.39
N GLN A 164 7.49 43.78 29.88
CA GLN A 164 7.06 44.54 31.06
C GLN A 164 5.74 45.26 30.83
N ARG A 165 5.57 45.94 29.68
CA ARG A 165 4.32 46.62 29.33
C ARG A 165 3.17 45.63 29.11
N LEU A 166 3.44 44.45 28.56
CA LEU A 166 2.44 43.41 28.37
C LEU A 166 1.94 42.92 29.74
N SER A 167 2.83 42.67 30.69
CA SER A 167 2.46 42.31 32.07
C SER A 167 1.61 43.39 32.75
N GLN A 168 2.02 44.66 32.61
CA GLN A 168 1.23 45.79 33.12
C GLN A 168 -0.14 45.89 32.42
N SER A 169 -0.18 45.71 31.10
CA SER A 169 -1.42 45.72 30.30
C SER A 169 -2.39 44.61 30.70
N VAL A 170 -1.89 43.44 31.11
CA VAL A 170 -2.74 42.35 31.65
C VAL A 170 -3.34 42.75 33.01
N THR A 171 -2.58 43.47 33.83
CA THR A 171 -3.05 43.97 35.13
C THR A 171 -4.13 45.04 34.95
N ASP A 172 -3.91 45.96 34.01
CA ASP A 172 -4.80 47.10 33.75
C ASP A 172 -5.91 46.75 32.72
N TYR A 173 -6.00 45.50 32.27
CA TYR A 173 -6.89 45.08 31.17
C TYR A 173 -8.36 45.40 31.44
N PHE A 174 -8.80 45.28 32.70
CA PHE A 174 -10.19 45.51 33.08
C PHE A 174 -10.59 47.00 33.14
N ASP A 175 -9.62 47.91 33.19
CA ASP A 175 -9.90 49.35 33.17
C ASP A 175 -10.30 49.82 31.76
N SER A 176 -9.76 49.18 30.72
CA SER A 176 -10.08 49.47 29.32
C SER A 176 -9.91 48.21 28.46
N PRO A 177 -10.93 47.32 28.43
CA PRO A 177 -10.86 46.07 27.69
C PRO A 177 -10.79 46.29 26.18
N TRP A 178 -9.99 45.45 25.53
CA TRP A 178 -9.86 45.40 24.08
C TRP A 178 -9.89 43.95 23.61
N TYR A 179 -10.23 43.75 22.33
CA TYR A 179 -10.39 42.43 21.72
C TYR A 179 -9.54 42.31 20.45
N LEU A 180 -8.99 41.12 20.23
CA LEU A 180 -8.36 40.76 18.95
C LEU A 180 -9.44 40.35 17.96
N THR A 181 -9.43 40.95 16.77
CA THR A 181 -10.25 40.49 15.65
C THR A 181 -9.49 39.44 14.87
N TYR A 182 -10.13 38.31 14.56
CA TYR A 182 -9.60 37.28 13.67
C TYR A 182 -10.60 37.03 12.53
N ALA A 183 -10.13 36.46 11.42
CA ALA A 183 -11.00 36.08 10.32
C ALA A 183 -11.80 34.83 10.72
N ASP A 184 -13.11 34.96 10.85
CA ASP A 184 -14.03 33.85 11.13
C ASP A 184 -14.92 33.64 9.91
N ALA A 185 -14.50 32.75 9.02
CA ALA A 185 -15.27 32.41 7.83
C ALA A 185 -16.39 31.44 8.20
N GLU A 186 -17.59 31.66 7.66
CA GLU A 186 -18.69 30.72 7.82
C GLU A 186 -18.28 29.34 7.32
N LYS A 187 -18.45 28.33 8.17
CA LYS A 187 -18.18 26.94 7.80
C LYS A 187 -19.21 26.49 6.78
N LEU A 188 -18.77 25.72 5.79
CA LEU A 188 -19.66 25.12 4.81
C LEU A 188 -20.66 24.22 5.55
N THR A 189 -21.95 24.56 5.44
CA THR A 189 -23.04 23.72 5.95
C THR A 189 -23.33 22.65 4.92
N ASP A 190 -22.98 21.41 5.23
CA ASP A 190 -23.32 20.26 4.40
C ASP A 190 -24.56 19.54 4.94
N LEU A 191 -25.28 18.89 4.04
CA LEU A 191 -26.33 17.96 4.44
C LEU A 191 -25.67 16.73 5.08
N ARG A 192 -26.36 16.10 6.03
CA ARG A 192 -25.87 14.82 6.56
C ARG A 192 -25.90 13.79 5.43
N ASP A 193 -24.78 13.09 5.25
CA ASP A 193 -24.73 11.96 4.33
C ASP A 193 -25.55 10.80 4.91
N GLU A 194 -26.79 10.65 4.43
CA GLU A 194 -27.69 9.55 4.82
C GLU A 194 -27.32 8.23 4.13
N ALA A 195 -26.38 8.22 3.18
CA ALA A 195 -26.03 7.02 2.41
C ALA A 195 -25.31 5.95 3.23
N LEU A 196 -24.71 6.30 4.38
CA LEU A 196 -24.00 5.34 5.24
C LEU A 196 -24.89 4.60 6.25
N VAL A 197 -26.20 4.93 6.34
CA VAL A 197 -27.13 4.28 7.28
C VAL A 197 -28.30 3.56 6.59
N LEU A 198 -28.50 3.76 5.29
CA LEU A 198 -29.42 2.93 4.51
C LEU A 198 -28.73 1.60 4.13
N ARG A 199 -28.62 0.73 5.14
CA ARG A 199 -28.66 -0.74 5.00
C ARG A 199 -27.76 -1.30 3.88
N ASN A 200 -26.58 -1.78 4.25
CA ASN A 200 -25.69 -2.65 3.42
C ASN A 200 -26.33 -4.02 3.07
N ASP A 201 -27.64 -4.08 2.85
CA ASP A 201 -28.23 -5.22 2.18
C ASP A 201 -28.19 -4.87 0.69
N GLU A 202 -27.05 -5.11 0.04
CA GLU A 202 -27.02 -5.26 -1.42
C GLU A 202 -27.98 -6.41 -1.76
N VAL A 203 -29.24 -6.07 -2.03
CA VAL A 203 -30.24 -7.03 -2.47
C VAL A 203 -29.89 -7.43 -3.89
N THR A 204 -29.05 -8.45 -4.01
CA THR A 204 -28.83 -9.14 -5.27
C THR A 204 -30.09 -9.94 -5.59
N GLY A 205 -30.73 -9.63 -6.71
CA GLY A 205 -31.86 -10.41 -7.20
C GLY A 205 -31.42 -11.83 -7.53
N ALA A 206 -32.20 -12.83 -7.12
CA ALA A 206 -31.94 -14.22 -7.50
C ALA A 206 -32.36 -14.44 -8.96
N VAL A 207 -31.43 -14.92 -9.79
CA VAL A 207 -31.71 -15.33 -11.16
C VAL A 207 -32.17 -16.80 -11.14
N PRO A 208 -33.25 -17.18 -11.85
CA PRO A 208 -33.66 -18.58 -11.98
C PRO A 208 -32.55 -19.43 -12.62
N LEU A 209 -32.30 -20.62 -12.07
CA LEU A 209 -31.20 -21.51 -12.49
C LEU A 209 -31.45 -22.23 -13.81
N GLU A 210 -32.72 -22.33 -14.26
CA GLU A 210 -33.08 -23.18 -15.38
C GLU A 210 -33.25 -22.36 -16.65
N VAL A 211 -32.39 -22.66 -17.63
CA VAL A 211 -32.50 -22.18 -19.00
C VAL A 211 -33.26 -23.25 -19.77
N GLU A 212 -34.47 -22.92 -20.22
CA GLU A 212 -35.22 -23.77 -21.15
C GLU A 212 -34.67 -23.55 -22.57
N TYR A 213 -34.32 -24.65 -23.24
CA TYR A 213 -33.89 -24.63 -24.63
C TYR A 213 -35.03 -25.16 -25.51
N GLU A 214 -35.32 -24.46 -26.60
CA GLU A 214 -36.20 -24.93 -27.67
C GLU A 214 -35.34 -25.38 -28.86
N GLU A 215 -35.62 -26.56 -29.41
CA GLU A 215 -34.98 -27.03 -30.64
C GLU A 215 -35.64 -26.38 -31.86
N PHE A 216 -34.82 -25.68 -32.67
CA PHE A 216 -35.24 -25.11 -33.94
C PHE A 216 -34.76 -26.01 -35.07
N GLU A 217 -35.68 -26.75 -35.72
CA GLU A 217 -35.37 -27.66 -36.82
C GLU A 217 -35.52 -26.92 -38.17
N GLN A 218 -34.42 -26.75 -38.91
CA GLN A 218 -34.40 -25.99 -40.16
C GLN A 218 -34.37 -26.96 -41.38
N VAL A 219 -35.54 -27.21 -41.98
CA VAL A 219 -35.77 -28.14 -43.12
C VAL A 219 -35.13 -27.69 -44.45
N ASN A 220 -34.39 -26.57 -44.47
CA ASN A 220 -33.90 -25.95 -45.70
C ASN A 220 -32.74 -26.72 -46.36
N ASP A 221 -31.96 -27.51 -45.61
CA ASP A 221 -30.77 -28.18 -46.15
C ASP A 221 -31.11 -29.36 -47.07
N GLU A 222 -32.13 -30.15 -46.74
CA GLU A 222 -32.57 -31.27 -47.59
C GLU A 222 -33.12 -30.78 -48.94
N LEU A 223 -33.82 -29.64 -48.93
CA LEU A 223 -34.34 -29.02 -50.16
C LEU A 223 -33.21 -28.54 -51.07
N ALA A 224 -32.13 -27.99 -50.49
CA ALA A 224 -30.98 -27.54 -51.25
C ALA A 224 -30.26 -28.69 -51.95
N GLU A 225 -30.10 -29.83 -51.28
CA GLU A 225 -29.47 -31.02 -51.87
C GLU A 225 -30.30 -31.56 -53.05
N ARG A 226 -31.63 -31.69 -52.87
CA ARG A 226 -32.53 -32.16 -53.93
C ARG A 226 -32.55 -31.25 -55.15
N ILE A 227 -32.54 -29.94 -54.94
CA ILE A 227 -32.46 -28.95 -56.03
C ILE A 227 -31.10 -29.02 -56.73
N GLY A 228 -30.01 -29.17 -55.97
CA GLY A 228 -28.68 -29.35 -56.52
C GLY A 228 -28.60 -30.57 -57.46
N ASP A 229 -29.18 -31.70 -57.04
CA ASP A 229 -29.20 -32.92 -57.86
C ASP A 229 -30.02 -32.78 -59.14
N MET A 230 -31.15 -32.07 -59.10
CA MET A 230 -31.91 -31.73 -60.31
C MET A 230 -31.06 -30.92 -61.29
N LEU A 231 -30.30 -29.92 -60.81
CA LEU A 231 -29.49 -29.07 -61.68
C LEU A 231 -28.23 -29.78 -62.20
N LYS A 232 -27.66 -30.74 -61.46
CA LYS A 232 -26.51 -31.55 -61.93
C LYS A 232 -26.82 -32.30 -63.22
N VAL A 233 -28.06 -32.70 -63.47
CA VAL A 233 -28.47 -33.36 -64.73
C VAL A 233 -28.15 -32.49 -65.95
N HIS A 234 -28.31 -31.17 -65.85
CA HIS A 234 -27.97 -30.24 -66.93
C HIS A 234 -26.46 -30.21 -67.20
N LYS A 235 -25.64 -30.29 -66.15
CA LYS A 235 -24.17 -30.40 -66.25
C LYS A 235 -23.75 -31.71 -66.90
N GLU A 236 -24.32 -32.84 -66.50
CA GLU A 236 -23.99 -34.16 -67.07
C GLU A 236 -24.35 -34.27 -68.55
N GLN A 237 -25.43 -33.61 -68.98
CA GLN A 237 -25.87 -33.58 -70.38
C GLN A 237 -25.17 -32.49 -71.21
N GLY A 238 -24.38 -31.62 -70.58
CA GLY A 238 -23.73 -30.47 -71.24
C GLY A 238 -24.71 -29.42 -71.78
N ALA A 239 -25.96 -29.43 -71.32
CA ALA A 239 -27.00 -28.50 -71.75
C ALA A 239 -26.93 -27.22 -70.92
N PRO A 240 -27.01 -26.01 -71.49
CA PRO A 240 -26.90 -24.77 -70.72
C PRO A 240 -28.09 -24.55 -69.77
N ILE A 241 -27.87 -23.97 -68.59
CA ILE A 241 -28.92 -23.65 -67.60
C ILE A 241 -29.39 -22.21 -67.81
N ASP A 242 -30.62 -22.05 -68.28
CA ASP A 242 -31.35 -20.78 -68.27
C ASP A 242 -32.19 -20.68 -66.99
N LEU A 243 -31.75 -19.81 -66.07
CA LEU A 243 -32.39 -19.62 -64.78
C LEU A 243 -33.82 -19.10 -64.89
N GLY A 244 -34.16 -18.31 -65.92
CA GLY A 244 -35.53 -17.81 -66.08
C GLY A 244 -36.53 -18.94 -66.37
N LEU A 245 -36.14 -19.87 -67.24
CA LEU A 245 -36.95 -21.05 -67.56
C LEU A 245 -37.01 -22.04 -66.40
N VAL A 246 -35.85 -22.37 -65.82
CA VAL A 246 -35.79 -23.34 -64.70
C VAL A 246 -36.59 -22.85 -63.50
N LEU A 247 -36.47 -21.57 -63.14
CA LEU A 247 -37.24 -21.02 -62.03
C LEU A 247 -38.73 -20.96 -62.35
N ARG A 248 -39.12 -20.58 -63.56
CA ARG A 248 -40.55 -20.56 -63.94
C ARG A 248 -41.17 -21.95 -63.84
N ASP A 249 -40.50 -22.96 -64.40
CA ASP A 249 -41.02 -24.32 -64.45
C ASP A 249 -41.00 -24.97 -63.05
N TYR A 250 -39.94 -24.74 -62.28
CA TYR A 250 -39.82 -25.28 -60.92
C TYR A 250 -40.81 -24.63 -59.94
N LEU A 251 -40.95 -23.30 -59.98
CA LEU A 251 -41.88 -22.57 -59.11
C LEU A 251 -43.34 -22.84 -59.46
N ALA A 252 -43.68 -23.11 -60.73
CA ALA A 252 -45.03 -23.48 -61.14
C ALA A 252 -45.54 -24.78 -60.49
N SER A 253 -44.63 -25.67 -60.07
CA SER A 253 -44.99 -26.92 -59.39
C SER A 253 -45.14 -26.81 -57.86
N HIS A 254 -44.81 -25.65 -57.27
CA HIS A 254 -44.79 -25.45 -55.82
C HIS A 254 -45.79 -24.37 -55.36
N PRO A 255 -46.18 -24.32 -54.07
CA PRO A 255 -47.03 -23.24 -53.54
C PRO A 255 -46.29 -21.89 -53.47
N HIS A 256 -47.04 -20.80 -53.65
CA HIS A 256 -46.51 -19.42 -53.62
C HIS A 256 -45.78 -19.05 -52.32
N THR A 257 -46.14 -19.65 -51.19
CA THR A 257 -45.53 -19.34 -49.87
C THR A 257 -44.03 -19.62 -49.81
N HIS A 258 -43.52 -20.58 -50.59
CA HIS A 258 -42.11 -20.98 -50.57
C HIS A 258 -41.32 -20.46 -51.78
N HIS A 259 -41.94 -19.65 -52.64
CA HIS A 259 -41.30 -19.24 -53.89
C HIS A 259 -40.00 -18.48 -53.70
N PHE A 260 -39.92 -17.63 -52.68
CA PHE A 260 -38.70 -16.87 -52.41
C PHE A 260 -37.54 -17.77 -52.01
N ASP A 261 -37.77 -18.68 -51.04
CA ASP A 261 -36.74 -19.58 -50.55
C ASP A 261 -36.30 -20.56 -51.62
N LEU A 262 -37.25 -21.17 -52.35
CA LEU A 262 -36.93 -22.08 -53.45
C LEU A 262 -36.19 -21.36 -54.58
N ALA A 263 -36.61 -20.14 -54.96
CA ALA A 263 -35.91 -19.38 -55.99
C ALA A 263 -34.47 -19.04 -55.56
N ARG A 264 -34.29 -18.63 -54.30
CA ARG A 264 -32.96 -18.35 -53.76
C ARG A 264 -32.07 -19.59 -53.78
N ILE A 265 -32.59 -20.73 -53.35
CA ILE A 265 -31.85 -22.00 -53.31
C ILE A 265 -31.48 -22.45 -54.72
N VAL A 266 -32.42 -22.41 -55.67
CA VAL A 266 -32.16 -22.75 -57.09
C VAL A 266 -31.06 -21.87 -57.67
N VAL A 267 -31.12 -20.55 -57.46
CA VAL A 267 -30.09 -19.63 -57.95
C VAL A 267 -28.74 -19.93 -57.30
N ASP A 268 -28.69 -20.11 -55.98
CA ASP A 268 -27.44 -20.41 -55.28
C ASP A 268 -26.81 -21.74 -55.76
N GLN A 269 -27.63 -22.78 -55.94
CA GLN A 269 -27.15 -24.07 -56.46
C GLN A 269 -26.72 -23.98 -57.92
N ALA A 270 -27.43 -23.23 -58.77
CA ALA A 270 -27.08 -23.09 -60.18
C ALA A 270 -25.75 -22.36 -60.37
N VAL A 271 -25.51 -21.26 -59.65
CA VAL A 271 -24.26 -20.49 -59.73
C VAL A 271 -23.06 -21.31 -59.22
N ARG A 272 -23.27 -22.23 -58.26
CA ARG A 272 -22.20 -23.15 -57.82
C ARG A 272 -21.80 -24.17 -58.88
N LEU A 273 -22.68 -24.50 -59.83
CA LEU A 273 -22.42 -25.52 -60.84
C LEU A 273 -21.57 -25.02 -62.01
N GLY A 274 -21.61 -23.72 -62.30
CA GLY A 274 -20.97 -23.11 -63.46
C GLY A 274 -21.19 -21.61 -63.54
N TYR A 275 -20.63 -20.99 -64.59
CA TYR A 275 -20.74 -19.55 -64.85
C TYR A 275 -21.06 -19.28 -66.31
N SER A 276 -21.58 -18.09 -66.62
CA SER A 276 -21.82 -17.68 -68.00
C SER A 276 -20.56 -17.06 -68.62
N GLN A 277 -20.16 -17.46 -69.83
CA GLN A 277 -19.11 -16.76 -70.56
C GLN A 277 -19.47 -15.30 -70.88
N SER A 278 -20.76 -15.01 -71.01
CA SER A 278 -21.28 -13.67 -71.31
C SER A 278 -21.03 -12.68 -70.17
N ASP A 279 -20.94 -13.18 -68.92
CA ASP A 279 -20.61 -12.37 -67.74
C ASP A 279 -19.20 -11.76 -67.86
N TYR A 280 -18.22 -12.52 -68.38
CA TYR A 280 -16.86 -12.01 -68.62
C TYR A 280 -16.78 -10.95 -69.71
N SER A 281 -17.77 -10.93 -70.62
CA SER A 281 -17.86 -9.93 -71.69
C SER A 281 -18.62 -8.67 -71.24
N ALA A 282 -18.98 -8.58 -69.95
CA ALA A 282 -19.72 -7.49 -69.32
C ALA A 282 -21.08 -7.17 -69.99
N ILE A 283 -21.71 -8.17 -70.62
CA ILE A 283 -23.04 -8.04 -71.19
C ILE A 283 -24.06 -8.20 -70.06
N GLN A 284 -24.79 -7.13 -69.74
CA GLN A 284 -25.85 -7.19 -68.72
C GLN A 284 -27.08 -7.91 -69.28
N PRO A 285 -27.59 -8.97 -68.60
CA PRO A 285 -28.82 -9.64 -69.00
C PRO A 285 -30.04 -8.77 -68.74
N ASP A 286 -31.09 -8.93 -69.55
CA ASP A 286 -32.40 -8.34 -69.28
C ASP A 286 -33.14 -9.12 -68.18
N TRP A 287 -34.06 -8.44 -67.48
CA TRP A 287 -34.93 -9.08 -66.50
C TRP A 287 -35.95 -10.00 -67.17
N GLN A 288 -35.85 -11.30 -66.90
CA GLN A 288 -36.79 -12.31 -67.38
C GLN A 288 -37.90 -12.57 -66.35
N ALA A 289 -39.16 -12.62 -66.79
CA ALA A 289 -40.27 -12.90 -65.89
C ALA A 289 -40.38 -14.40 -65.57
N ILE A 290 -40.40 -14.73 -64.28
CA ILE A 290 -40.50 -16.11 -63.77
C ILE A 290 -41.91 -16.49 -63.31
N ASN A 291 -42.81 -15.52 -63.16
CA ASN A 291 -44.24 -15.76 -62.96
C ASN A 291 -45.09 -14.55 -63.42
N ASP A 292 -46.41 -14.75 -63.48
CA ASP A 292 -47.37 -13.72 -63.89
C ASP A 292 -47.66 -12.67 -62.79
N PHE A 293 -47.12 -12.86 -61.58
CA PHE A 293 -47.35 -12.00 -60.41
C PHE A 293 -46.22 -10.97 -60.17
N GLY A 294 -45.29 -10.85 -61.13
CA GLY A 294 -44.27 -9.79 -61.14
C GLY A 294 -42.89 -10.21 -60.65
N ALA A 295 -42.66 -11.49 -60.32
CA ALA A 295 -41.31 -11.96 -60.00
C ALA A 295 -40.47 -12.10 -61.28
N LYS A 296 -39.24 -11.60 -61.22
CA LYS A 296 -38.31 -11.57 -62.35
C LYS A 296 -36.91 -11.96 -61.88
N VAL A 297 -36.13 -12.54 -62.79
CA VAL A 297 -34.74 -12.95 -62.57
C VAL A 297 -33.88 -12.34 -63.65
N GLN A 298 -32.74 -11.80 -63.23
CA GLN A 298 -31.73 -11.24 -64.11
C GLN A 298 -30.48 -12.11 -64.02
N ALA A 299 -30.30 -12.98 -65.01
CA ALA A 299 -29.14 -13.85 -65.09
C ALA A 299 -28.83 -14.18 -66.55
N ASN A 300 -27.55 -14.25 -66.88
CA ASN A 300 -27.11 -14.79 -68.16
C ASN A 300 -27.19 -16.33 -68.13
N VAL A 301 -27.38 -16.94 -69.29
CA VAL A 301 -27.45 -18.41 -69.41
C VAL A 301 -26.11 -19.02 -69.03
N ILE A 302 -26.11 -19.99 -68.11
CA ILE A 302 -24.91 -20.70 -67.67
C ILE A 302 -24.56 -21.73 -68.73
N ASP A 303 -23.50 -21.45 -69.49
CA ASP A 303 -23.03 -22.26 -70.62
C ASP A 303 -21.71 -22.97 -70.36
N LYS A 304 -21.02 -22.67 -69.25
CA LYS A 304 -19.80 -23.36 -68.82
C LYS A 304 -19.89 -23.87 -67.39
N TYR A 305 -19.47 -25.12 -67.22
CA TYR A 305 -19.51 -25.91 -66.00
C TYR A 305 -18.13 -26.27 -65.46
#